data_AF-A0A7J8YA27-F1
#
_entry.id   AF-A0A7J8YA27-F1
#
_cell.length_a   1.000
_cell.length_b   1.000
_cell.length_c   1.000
_cell.angle_alpha   90.00
_cell.angle_beta   90.00
_cell.angle_gamma   90.00
#
_symmetry.space_group_name_H-M   'P 1'
#
loop_
_entity.id
_entity.type
_entity.pdbx_description
1 polymer ?
#
loop_
_entity_poly.entity_id
_entity_poly.type
_entity_poly.pdbx_seq_one_letter_code
_entity_poly.pdbx_strand_id
1 'polypeptide(L)'
;VFFEDRPATGCSGFVRDDTGGFVSCRTGFTDGVLSPEAAELIAIREALRWLSSMQVGNVVIESDCLSVVLGLNGASTSYLEIGHLVYSLFFSVQQVGTLIR
;
A
#
# COMPACT_ATOMS: atom_id res chain seq x y z
N VAL A 1 5.56 15.97 -12.15
CA VAL A 1 4.43 16.19 -11.22
C VAL A 1 4.43 17.66 -10.86
N PHE A 2 3.35 18.39 -11.15
CA PHE A 2 3.15 19.76 -10.68
C PHE A 2 2.46 19.66 -9.32
N PHE A 3 3.03 20.27 -8.29
CA PHE A 3 2.40 20.34 -6.97
C PHE A 3 1.68 21.68 -6.84
N GLU A 4 0.42 21.63 -6.39
CA GLU A 4 -0.25 22.78 -5.78
C GLU A 4 0.54 23.21 -4.53
N ASP A 5 0.48 24.47 -4.14
CA ASP A 5 1.31 25.07 -3.06
C ASP A 5 0.86 24.61 -1.65
N ARG A 6 0.61 23.31 -1.49
CA ARG A 6 0.18 22.64 -0.27
C ARG A 6 1.03 21.38 -0.05
N PRO A 7 1.47 21.12 1.19
CA PRO A 7 2.16 19.88 1.51
C PRO A 7 1.22 18.71 1.22
N ALA A 8 1.66 17.79 0.37
CA ALA A 8 0.91 16.60 0.02
C ALA A 8 1.87 15.42 -0.24
N THR A 9 1.38 14.23 0.06
CA THR A 9 2.07 12.97 -0.21
C THR A 9 1.33 12.23 -1.33
N GLY A 10 2.00 12.03 -2.45
CA GLY A 10 1.46 11.27 -3.58
C GLY A 10 1.62 9.77 -3.38
N CYS A 11 0.67 8.99 -3.90
CA CYS A 11 0.78 7.55 -4.01
C CYS A 11 0.32 7.08 -5.39
N SER A 12 0.90 5.97 -5.85
CA SER A 12 0.52 5.35 -7.12
C SER A 12 0.74 3.85 -7.07
N GLY A 13 -0.14 3.11 -7.73
CA GLY A 13 0.00 1.67 -7.93
C GLY A 13 -0.53 1.26 -9.29
N PHE A 14 -0.08 0.11 -9.76
CA PHE A 14 -0.58 -0.52 -10.98
C PHE A 14 -0.91 -1.98 -10.70
N VAL A 15 -1.90 -2.50 -11.42
CA VAL A 15 -2.28 -3.91 -11.41
C VAL A 15 -1.70 -4.54 -12.65
N ARG A 16 -1.06 -5.69 -12.47
CA ARG A 16 -0.65 -6.58 -13.56
C ARG A 16 -1.45 -7.88 -13.50
N ASP A 17 -1.69 -8.48 -14.66
CA ASP A 17 -2.18 -9.85 -14.73
C ASP A 17 -1.06 -10.86 -14.42
N ASP A 18 -1.41 -12.14 -14.39
CA ASP A 18 -0.50 -13.26 -14.11
C ASP A 18 0.58 -13.47 -15.18
N THR A 19 0.42 -12.87 -16.36
CA THR A 19 1.44 -12.83 -17.41
C THR A 19 2.38 -11.63 -17.29
N GLY A 20 2.15 -10.77 -16.30
CA GLY A 20 2.86 -9.50 -16.11
C GLY A 20 2.33 -8.36 -16.99
N GLY A 21 1.23 -8.58 -17.71
CA GLY A 21 0.57 -7.59 -18.55
C GLY A 21 -0.07 -6.48 -17.74
N PHE A 22 0.02 -5.24 -18.22
CA PHE A 22 -0.60 -4.09 -17.54
C PHE A 22 -2.13 -4.16 -17.65
N VAL A 23 -2.82 -4.06 -16.51
CA VAL A 23 -4.30 -4.05 -16.45
C VAL A 23 -4.81 -2.63 -16.20
N SER A 24 -4.33 -1.99 -15.15
CA SER A 24 -4.78 -0.66 -14.75
C SER A 24 -3.80 0.04 -13.83
N CYS A 25 -3.89 1.37 -13.72
CA CYS A 25 -3.16 2.15 -12.72
C CYS A 25 -4.09 3.07 -11.96
N ARG A 26 -3.70 3.38 -10.72
CA ARG A 26 -4.38 4.37 -9.89
C ARG A 26 -3.34 5.23 -9.21
N THR A 27 -3.58 6.53 -9.20
CA THR A 27 -2.78 7.51 -8.47
C THR A 27 -3.69 8.36 -7.61
N GLY A 28 -3.16 8.87 -6.52
CA GLY A 28 -3.85 9.76 -5.60
C GLY A 28 -2.86 10.56 -4.77
N PHE A 29 -3.40 11.41 -3.92
CA PHE A 29 -2.62 12.17 -2.95
C PHE A 29 -3.37 12.25 -1.62
N THR A 30 -2.62 12.39 -0.55
CA THR A 30 -3.10 12.71 0.79
C THR A 30 -2.49 14.04 1.22
N ASP A 31 -3.30 14.87 1.88
CA ASP A 31 -2.83 16.12 2.46
C ASP A 31 -1.78 15.87 3.55
N GLY A 32 -0.77 16.73 3.59
CA GLY A 32 0.35 16.64 4.52
C GLY A 32 1.55 15.84 3.99
N VAL A 33 2.69 16.04 4.65
CA VAL A 33 3.92 15.28 4.40
C VAL A 33 3.95 14.11 5.38
N LEU A 34 3.89 12.90 4.85
CA LEU A 34 3.93 11.66 5.63
C LEU A 34 5.35 11.09 5.68
N SER A 35 5.63 10.27 6.70
CA SER A 35 6.82 9.42 6.66
C SER A 35 6.71 8.42 5.50
N PRO A 36 7.83 7.92 4.96
CA PRO A 36 7.81 6.89 3.92
C PRO A 36 6.94 5.67 4.30
N GLU A 37 7.02 5.21 5.55
CA GLU A 37 6.21 4.08 6.04
C GLU A 37 4.72 4.40 6.07
N ALA A 38 4.35 5.60 6.53
CA ALA A 38 2.95 6.03 6.58
C ALA A 38 2.38 6.22 5.17
N ALA A 39 3.18 6.78 4.25
CA ALA A 39 2.82 6.94 2.84
C ALA A 39 2.53 5.58 2.19
N GLU A 40 3.43 4.61 2.37
CA GLU A 40 3.31 3.26 1.82
C GLU A 40 2.14 2.47 2.41
N LEU A 41 1.94 2.52 3.73
CA LEU A 41 0.77 1.88 4.34
C LEU A 41 -0.55 2.46 3.83
N ILE A 42 -0.61 3.78 3.61
CA ILE A 42 -1.79 4.41 3.00
C ILE A 42 -1.94 3.98 1.55
N ALA A 43 -0.86 3.92 0.77
CA ALA A 43 -0.88 3.43 -0.61
C ALA A 43 -1.42 1.99 -0.68
N ILE A 44 -0.92 1.09 0.17
CA ILE A 44 -1.38 -0.31 0.28
C ILE A 44 -2.86 -0.36 0.68
N ARG A 45 -3.31 0.45 1.64
CA ARG A 45 -4.72 0.51 2.04
C ARG A 45 -5.62 0.89 0.87
N GLU A 46 -5.25 1.93 0.12
CA GLU A 46 -6.04 2.40 -1.01
C GLU A 46 -5.99 1.43 -2.19
N ALA A 47 -4.87 0.72 -2.38
CA ALA A 47 -4.75 -0.36 -3.35
C ALA A 47 -5.67 -1.53 -2.97
N LEU A 48 -5.70 -1.97 -1.72
CA LEU A 48 -6.59 -3.04 -1.24
C LEU A 48 -8.07 -2.69 -1.42
N ARG A 49 -8.47 -1.45 -1.07
CA ARG A 49 -9.83 -0.96 -1.31
C ARG A 49 -10.19 -0.97 -2.79
N TRP A 50 -9.25 -0.58 -3.64
CA TRP A 50 -9.44 -0.58 -5.07
C TRP A 50 -9.57 -2.00 -5.64
N LEU A 51 -8.68 -2.91 -5.27
CA LEU A 51 -8.74 -4.33 -5.65
C LEU A 51 -10.04 -5.00 -5.20
N SER A 52 -10.49 -4.71 -3.97
CA SER A 52 -11.78 -5.16 -3.45
C SER A 52 -12.96 -4.64 -4.29
N SER A 53 -12.92 -3.37 -4.72
CA SER A 53 -13.95 -2.81 -5.61
C SER A 53 -13.98 -3.45 -7.00
N MET A 54 -12.84 -3.99 -7.46
CA MET A 54 -12.73 -4.73 -8.72
C MET A 54 -13.03 -6.23 -8.55
N GLN A 55 -13.36 -6.69 -7.32
CA GLN A 55 -13.56 -8.11 -7.00
C GLN A 55 -12.35 -8.99 -7.32
N VAL A 56 -11.14 -8.42 -7.23
CA VAL A 56 -9.89 -9.14 -7.46
C VAL A 56 -9.38 -9.69 -6.12
N GLY A 57 -9.15 -11.00 -6.08
CA GLY A 57 -8.51 -11.71 -4.96
C GLY A 57 -7.26 -12.45 -5.41
N ASN A 58 -6.52 -13.05 -4.47
CA ASN A 58 -5.24 -13.73 -4.71
C ASN A 58 -4.20 -12.82 -5.37
N VAL A 59 -3.97 -11.65 -4.76
CA VAL A 59 -3.04 -10.65 -5.28
C VAL A 59 -1.65 -10.81 -4.69
N VAL A 60 -0.64 -10.37 -5.43
CA VAL A 60 0.69 -10.12 -4.89
C VAL A 60 0.86 -8.61 -4.82
N ILE A 61 1.11 -8.10 -3.63
CA ILE A 61 1.40 -6.68 -3.42
C ILE A 61 2.92 -6.52 -3.35
N GLU A 62 3.46 -5.65 -4.18
CA GLU A 62 4.87 -5.25 -4.18
C GLU A 62 4.99 -3.86 -3.53
N SER A 63 5.90 -3.70 -2.57
CA SER A 63 6.23 -2.40 -1.96
C SER A 63 7.74 -2.25 -1.84
N ASP A 64 8.27 -1.08 -2.19
CA ASP A 64 9.69 -0.77 -2.09
C ASP A 64 10.16 -0.48 -0.65
N CYS A 65 9.21 -0.29 0.29
CA CYS A 65 9.48 -0.04 1.69
C CYS A 65 9.63 -1.35 2.47
N LEU A 66 10.89 -1.76 2.64
CA LEU A 66 11.25 -2.96 3.39
C LEU A 66 10.65 -2.98 4.81
N SER A 67 10.63 -1.84 5.51
CA SER A 67 10.03 -1.77 6.84
C SER A 67 8.58 -2.24 6.79
N VAL A 68 7.77 -1.69 5.89
CA VAL A 68 6.35 -2.02 5.72
C VAL A 68 6.16 -3.48 5.37
N VAL A 69 6.98 -4.02 4.46
CA VAL A 69 6.98 -5.45 4.11
C VAL A 69 7.23 -6.32 5.34
N LEU A 70 8.26 -6.01 6.14
CA LEU A 70 8.57 -6.76 7.36
C LEU A 70 7.43 -6.66 8.38
N GLY A 71 6.88 -5.46 8.58
CA GLY A 71 5.78 -5.21 9.50
C GLY A 71 4.50 -6.00 9.18
N LEU A 72 4.09 -5.96 7.92
CA LEU A 72 2.88 -6.64 7.45
C LEU A 72 3.07 -8.15 7.22
N ASN A 73 4.31 -8.64 7.18
CA ASN A 73 4.61 -10.07 7.22
C ASN A 73 4.80 -10.60 8.65
N GLY A 74 4.52 -9.79 9.68
CA GLY A 74 4.57 -10.20 11.09
C GLY A 74 5.98 -10.23 11.69
N ALA A 75 6.98 -9.66 11.02
CA ALA A 75 8.30 -9.46 11.61
C ALA A 75 8.28 -8.25 12.54
N SER A 76 8.89 -8.39 13.73
CA SER A 76 8.88 -7.36 14.78
C SER A 76 9.58 -6.07 14.31
N THR A 77 8.78 -5.06 13.97
CA THR A 77 9.23 -3.69 13.73
C THR A 77 8.45 -2.76 14.65
N SER A 78 9.14 -1.82 15.31
CA SER A 78 8.56 -0.92 16.31
C SER A 78 7.75 0.20 15.65
N TYR A 79 6.47 -0.05 15.38
CA TYR A 79 5.52 0.91 14.81
C TYR A 79 4.70 1.65 15.88
N LEU A 80 5.34 2.29 16.85
CA LEU A 80 4.59 2.90 17.96
C LEU A 80 3.57 3.96 17.51
N GLU A 81 3.84 4.71 16.43
CA GLU A 81 2.93 5.75 15.92
C GLU A 81 1.91 5.24 14.88
N ILE A 82 2.26 4.23 14.08
CA ILE A 82 1.43 3.72 12.97
C ILE A 82 0.96 2.27 13.15
N GLY A 83 1.18 1.69 14.33
CA GLY A 83 0.94 0.27 14.62
C GLY A 83 -0.51 -0.15 14.45
N HIS A 84 -1.47 0.74 14.72
CA HIS A 84 -2.88 0.48 14.43
C HIS A 84 -3.15 0.30 12.93
N LEU A 85 -2.50 1.10 12.08
CA LEU A 85 -2.64 1.00 10.63
C LEU A 85 -2.00 -0.30 10.13
N VAL A 86 -0.79 -0.62 10.60
CA VAL A 86 -0.10 -1.89 10.30
C VAL A 86 -0.96 -3.09 10.70
N TYR A 87 -1.51 -3.10 11.92
CA TYR A 87 -2.35 -4.18 12.40
C TYR A 87 -3.62 -4.35 11.57
N SER A 88 -4.31 -3.26 11.22
CA SER A 88 -5.51 -3.32 10.38
C SER A 88 -5.23 -3.85 8.97
N LEU A 89 -4.09 -3.47 8.40
CA LEU A 89 -3.69 -3.89 7.07
C LEU A 89 -3.14 -5.31 7.05
N PHE A 90 -2.51 -5.75 8.14
CA PHE A 90 -2.05 -7.14 8.28
C PHE A 90 -3.19 -8.13 8.00
N PHE A 91 -4.33 -8.00 8.67
CA PHE A 91 -5.48 -8.89 8.42
C PHE A 91 -6.03 -8.74 7.00
N SER A 92 -6.05 -7.53 6.47
CA SER A 92 -6.59 -7.27 5.13
C SER A 92 -5.71 -7.88 4.04
N VAL A 93 -4.38 -7.77 4.16
CA VAL A 93 -3.42 -8.38 3.22
C VAL A 93 -3.57 -9.90 3.27
N GLN A 94 -3.55 -10.51 4.46
CA GLN A 94 -3.62 -11.98 4.60
C GLN A 94 -4.92 -12.60 4.05
N GLN A 95 -6.01 -11.83 3.93
CA GLN A 95 -7.26 -12.30 3.32
C GLN A 95 -7.25 -12.20 1.79
N VAL A 96 -6.49 -11.27 1.22
CA VAL A 96 -6.56 -10.94 -0.21
C VAL A 96 -5.33 -11.44 -0.96
N GLY A 97 -4.20 -11.68 -0.28
CA GLY A 97 -2.96 -12.06 -0.94
C GLY A 97 -1.69 -12.07 -0.08
N THR A 98 -0.55 -11.90 -0.74
CA THR A 98 0.78 -11.91 -0.13
C THR A 98 1.51 -10.60 -0.41
N LEU A 99 2.30 -10.11 0.55
CA LEU A 99 3.12 -8.92 0.39
C LEU A 99 4.60 -9.29 0.20
N ILE A 100 5.19 -8.79 -0.88
CA ILE A 100 6.60 -8.96 -1.24
C ILE A 100 7.28 -7.61 -1.47
N ARG A 101 8.60 -7.63 -1.60
CA ARG A 101 9.41 -6.47 -1.98
C ARG A 101 9.65 -6.45 -3.48
#